data_AF-A0A811S7D5-F1
#
_entry.id   AF-A0A811S7D5-F1
#
_cell.length_a   1.000
_cell.length_b   1.000
_cell.length_c   1.000
_cell.angle_alpha   90.00
_cell.angle_beta   90.00
_cell.angle_gamma   90.00
#
_symmetry.space_group_name_H-M   'P 1'
#
loop_
_entity.id
_entity.type
_entity.pdbx_description
1 polymer ?
#
loop_
_entity_poly.entity_id
_entity_poly.type
_entity_poly.pdbx_seq_one_letter_code
_entity_poly.pdbx_strand_id
1 'polypeptide(L)'
;MSGAALVAIVASIGNLLQGWDNAAISGALLYIKKEFKLESEPTVEGLIVAMSLIGTTIITTFSGPVSDWIGRLPMLILSSVLYFASSLIMLWSPNVYVLLLARLINGFGVGLSVTLVPL
;
A
#
# COMPACT_ATOMS: atom_id res chain seq x y z
N MET A 1 19.59 6.30 24.83
CA MET A 1 19.79 5.27 23.80
C MET A 1 18.52 4.43 23.54
N SER A 2 17.68 4.15 24.53
CA SER A 2 16.46 3.33 24.35
C SER A 2 15.40 3.93 23.39
N GLY A 3 15.29 5.26 23.30
CA GLY A 3 14.33 5.90 22.39
C GLY A 3 14.65 5.73 20.90
N ALA A 4 15.94 5.78 20.53
CA ALA A 4 16.36 5.58 19.14
C ALA A 4 16.13 4.14 18.66
N ALA A 5 16.34 3.16 19.53
CA ALA A 5 16.04 1.75 19.22
C ALA A 5 14.54 1.53 18.97
N LEU A 6 13.67 2.19 19.74
CA LEU A 6 12.22 2.04 19.61
C LEU A 6 11.72 2.65 18.29
N VAL A 7 12.23 3.83 17.91
CA VAL A 7 11.96 4.45 16.61
C VAL A 7 12.47 3.58 15.46
N ALA A 8 13.68 3.03 15.57
CA ALA A 8 14.25 2.14 14.56
C ALA A 8 13.43 0.85 14.37
N ILE A 9 12.89 0.28 15.46
CA ILE A 9 12.01 -0.90 15.40
C ILE A 9 10.70 -0.57 14.68
N VAL A 10 10.03 0.53 15.06
CA VAL A 10 8.79 0.97 14.41
C VAL A 10 9.03 1.25 12.93
N ALA A 11 10.16 1.88 12.60
CA ALA A 11 10.52 2.14 11.21
C ALA A 11 10.80 0.87 10.40
N SER A 12 11.46 -0.11 11.03
CA SER A 12 11.71 -1.41 10.41
C SER A 12 10.41 -2.19 10.16
N ILE A 13 9.44 -2.09 11.08
CA ILE A 13 8.11 -2.71 10.91
C ILE A 13 7.37 -2.10 9.72
N GLY A 14 7.42 -0.77 9.54
CA GLY A 14 6.81 -0.10 8.40
C GLY A 14 7.39 -0.56 7.06
N ASN A 15 8.73 -0.66 6.97
CA ASN A 15 9.39 -1.19 5.77
C ASN A 15 9.11 -2.68 5.55
N LEU A 16 9.01 -3.47 6.62
CA LEU A 16 8.65 -4.88 6.54
C LEU A 16 7.23 -5.07 5.98
N LEU A 17 6.27 -4.27 6.44
CA LEU A 17 4.89 -4.27 5.94
C LEU A 17 4.83 -4.00 4.43
N GLN A 18 5.61 -3.04 3.94
CA GLN A 18 5.72 -2.77 2.50
C GLN A 18 6.31 -3.97 1.75
N GLY A 19 7.40 -4.55 2.25
CA GLY A 19 7.99 -5.74 1.66
C GLY A 19 7.01 -6.91 1.60
N TRP A 20 6.17 -7.05 2.63
CA TRP A 20 5.13 -8.07 2.71
C TRP A 20 4.05 -7.90 1.63
N ASP A 21 3.53 -6.69 1.37
CA ASP A 21 2.51 -6.50 0.33
C ASP A 21 3.02 -6.83 -1.07
N ASN A 22 4.27 -6.45 -1.38
CA ASN A 22 4.91 -6.77 -2.66
C ASN A 22 5.14 -8.28 -2.85
N ALA A 23 5.52 -8.98 -1.78
CA ALA A 23 5.66 -10.44 -1.81
C ALA A 23 4.29 -11.13 -1.95
N ALA A 24 3.30 -10.67 -1.18
CA ALA A 24 1.95 -11.22 -1.20
C ALA A 24 1.27 -11.05 -2.57
N ILE A 25 1.39 -9.88 -3.22
CA ILE A 25 0.83 -9.69 -4.56
C ILE A 25 1.51 -10.57 -5.59
N SER A 26 2.83 -10.72 -5.53
CA SER A 26 3.57 -11.56 -6.46
C SER A 26 3.12 -13.03 -6.40
N GLY A 27 2.85 -13.55 -5.20
CA GLY A 27 2.27 -14.88 -5.01
C GLY A 27 0.79 -14.95 -5.41
N ALA A 28 -0.01 -13.95 -5.04
CA ALA A 28 -1.44 -13.90 -5.32
C ALA A 28 -1.77 -13.72 -6.81
N LEU A 29 -0.89 -13.08 -7.58
CA LEU A 29 -1.10 -12.78 -9.00
C LEU A 29 -1.37 -14.07 -9.81
N LEU A 30 -0.68 -15.17 -9.49
CA LEU A 30 -0.92 -16.48 -10.10
C LEU A 30 -2.36 -16.97 -9.93
N TYR A 31 -2.96 -16.73 -8.76
CA TYR A 31 -4.34 -17.12 -8.45
C TYR A 31 -5.35 -16.14 -9.05
N ILE A 32 -5.09 -14.84 -8.93
CA ILE A 32 -5.91 -13.75 -9.49
C ILE A 32 -6.07 -13.93 -11.00
N LYS A 33 -5.00 -14.29 -11.71
CA LYS A 33 -5.05 -14.59 -13.16
C LYS A 33 -6.06 -15.69 -13.49
N LYS A 34 -6.04 -16.77 -12.71
CA LYS A 34 -6.89 -17.95 -12.92
C LYS A 34 -8.35 -17.67 -12.57
N GLU A 35 -8.58 -16.93 -11.48
CA GLU A 35 -9.92 -16.63 -10.97
C GLU A 35 -10.66 -15.62 -11.85
N PHE A 36 -9.98 -14.58 -12.32
CA PHE A 36 -10.57 -13.57 -13.19
C PHE A 36 -10.42 -13.88 -14.70
N LYS A 37 -9.91 -15.06 -15.06
CA LYS A 37 -9.68 -15.51 -16.46
C LYS A 37 -8.85 -14.50 -17.28
N LEU A 38 -7.86 -13.87 -16.65
CA LEU A 38 -7.04 -12.81 -17.23
C LEU A 38 -5.91 -13.32 -18.14
N GLU A 39 -5.88 -14.63 -18.47
CA GLU A 39 -4.86 -15.24 -19.34
C GLU A 39 -4.81 -14.62 -20.75
N SER A 40 -5.87 -13.92 -21.17
CA SER A 40 -5.97 -13.23 -22.47
C SER A 40 -5.73 -11.72 -22.40
N GLU A 41 -5.57 -11.12 -21.21
CA GLU A 41 -5.50 -9.66 -20.98
C GLU A 41 -4.29 -9.28 -20.10
N PRO A 42 -3.04 -9.36 -20.62
CA PRO A 42 -1.83 -9.08 -19.85
C PRO A 42 -1.72 -7.61 -19.39
N THR A 43 -2.43 -6.71 -20.06
CA THR A 43 -2.55 -5.29 -19.71
C THR A 43 -3.17 -5.10 -18.33
N VAL A 44 -4.22 -5.85 -18.01
CA VAL A 44 -4.97 -5.74 -16.75
C VAL A 44 -4.15 -6.30 -15.59
N GLU A 45 -3.40 -7.39 -15.83
CA GLU A 45 -2.46 -7.93 -14.84
C GLU A 45 -1.40 -6.89 -14.43
N GLY A 46 -0.74 -6.28 -15.41
CA GLY A 46 0.24 -5.22 -15.16
C GLY A 46 -0.40 -4.04 -14.43
N LEU A 47 -1.66 -3.73 -14.75
CA LEU A 47 -2.42 -2.67 -14.11
C LEU A 47 -2.63 -2.93 -12.60
N ILE A 48 -2.86 -4.17 -12.17
CA ILE A 48 -3.05 -4.53 -10.76
C ILE A 48 -1.82 -4.15 -9.92
N VAL A 49 -0.62 -4.42 -10.43
CA VAL A 49 0.64 -4.05 -9.76
C VAL A 49 0.91 -2.55 -9.91
N ALA A 50 0.68 -1.99 -11.09
CA ALA A 50 0.91 -0.57 -11.37
C ALA A 50 0.00 0.36 -10.56
N MET A 51 -1.24 -0.03 -10.25
CA MET A 51 -2.17 0.79 -9.48
C MET A 51 -1.63 1.12 -8.07
N SER A 52 -1.00 0.15 -7.40
CA SER A 52 -0.34 0.39 -6.11
C SER A 52 0.81 1.40 -6.24
N LEU A 53 1.62 1.30 -7.31
CA LEU A 53 2.73 2.21 -7.58
C LEU A 53 2.26 3.63 -7.93
N ILE A 54 1.21 3.74 -8.75
CA ILE A 54 0.58 5.02 -9.10
C ILE A 54 0.02 5.68 -7.84
N GLY A 55 -0.71 4.93 -7.02
CA GLY A 55 -1.23 5.44 -5.75
C GLY A 55 -0.11 5.95 -4.84
N THR A 56 0.94 5.15 -4.68
CA THR A 56 2.13 5.50 -3.90
C THR A 56 2.75 6.80 -4.40
N THR A 57 2.98 6.92 -5.71
CA THR A 57 3.63 8.09 -6.33
C THR A 57 2.83 9.37 -6.13
N ILE A 58 1.51 9.30 -6.27
CA ILE A 58 0.62 10.44 -6.05
C ILE A 58 0.74 10.88 -4.59
N ILE A 59 0.55 9.96 -3.65
CA ILE A 59 0.56 10.30 -2.24
C ILE A 59 1.92 10.80 -1.77
N THR A 60 3.03 10.18 -2.17
CA THR A 60 4.37 10.61 -1.73
C THR A 60 4.70 12.03 -2.21
N THR A 61 4.13 12.46 -3.34
CA THR A 61 4.28 13.83 -3.85
C THR A 61 3.55 14.85 -2.96
N PHE A 62 2.39 14.49 -2.40
CA PHE A 62 1.58 15.37 -1.56
C PHE A 62 1.82 15.19 -0.05
N SER A 63 2.37 14.05 0.39
CA SER A 63 2.46 13.69 1.81
C SER A 63 3.40 14.58 2.60
N GLY A 64 4.46 15.12 1.98
CA GLY A 64 5.44 16.00 2.63
C GLY A 64 4.81 17.27 3.23
N PRO A 65 4.27 18.19 2.41
CA PRO A 65 3.66 19.42 2.90
C PRO A 65 2.49 19.17 3.85
N VAL A 66 1.69 18.13 3.60
CA VAL A 66 0.50 17.82 4.42
C VAL A 66 0.92 17.23 5.78
N SER A 67 2.02 16.47 5.84
CA SER A 67 2.60 15.98 7.08
C SER A 67 3.10 17.13 7.97
N ASP A 68 3.71 18.16 7.38
CA ASP A 68 4.21 19.31 8.13
C ASP A 68 3.08 20.15 8.73
N TRP A 69 1.89 20.14 8.10
CA TRP A 69 0.70 20.86 8.57
C TRP A 69 -0.14 20.09 9.60
N ILE A 70 -0.38 18.79 9.37
CA ILE A 70 -1.28 17.96 10.20
C ILE A 70 -0.51 17.30 11.36
N GLY A 71 0.81 17.13 11.21
CA GLY A 71 1.64 16.38 12.13
C GLY A 71 1.78 14.91 11.73
N ARG A 72 2.88 14.30 12.19
CA ARG A 72 3.31 12.96 11.76
C ARG A 72 2.48 11.81 12.32
N LEU A 73 2.04 11.91 13.58
CA LEU A 73 1.30 10.85 14.26
C LEU A 73 -0.08 10.57 13.63
N PRO A 74 -0.93 11.58 13.36
CA PRO A 74 -2.20 11.36 12.66
C PRO A 74 -2.02 10.74 11.28
N MET A 75 -0.94 11.09 10.57
CA MET A 75 -0.66 10.56 9.24
C MET A 75 -0.24 9.08 9.26
N LEU A 76 0.53 8.65 10.26
CA LEU A 76 0.85 7.22 10.46
C LEU A 76 -0.41 6.40 10.80
N ILE A 77 -1.32 6.97 11.60
CA ILE A 77 -2.61 6.32 11.90
C ILE A 77 -3.45 6.22 10.61
N LEU A 78 -3.54 7.30 9.83
CA LEU A 78 -4.27 7.31 8.56
C LEU A 78 -3.73 6.26 7.59
N SER A 79 -2.41 6.15 7.47
CA SER A 79 -1.76 5.10 6.67
C SER A 79 -2.22 3.70 7.10
N SER A 80 -2.18 3.42 8.41
CA SER A 80 -2.55 2.13 8.96
C SER A 80 -4.03 1.80 8.70
N VAL A 81 -4.91 2.80 8.82
CA VAL A 81 -6.35 2.67 8.52
C VAL A 81 -6.58 2.40 7.03
N LEU A 82 -5.89 3.12 6.14
CA LEU A 82 -5.99 2.91 4.69
C LEU A 82 -5.52 1.51 4.30
N TYR A 83 -4.43 1.04 4.91
CA TYR A 83 -3.92 -0.32 4.71
C TYR A 83 -4.96 -1.36 5.10
N PHE A 84 -5.52 -1.23 6.30
CA PHE A 84 -6.53 -2.16 6.81
C PHE A 84 -7.79 -2.16 5.95
N ALA A 85 -8.30 -0.98 5.60
CA ALA A 85 -9.46 -0.82 4.74
C ALA A 85 -9.23 -1.41 3.34
N SER A 86 -8.07 -1.14 2.73
CA SER A 86 -7.73 -1.71 1.41
C SER A 86 -7.66 -3.24 1.44
N SER A 87 -7.09 -3.82 2.50
CA SER A 87 -6.99 -5.28 2.64
C SER A 87 -8.38 -5.93 2.76
N LEU A 88 -9.30 -5.30 3.50
CA LEU A 88 -10.71 -5.72 3.58
C LEU A 88 -11.42 -5.64 2.23
N ILE A 89 -11.21 -4.55 1.46
CA ILE A 89 -11.81 -4.40 0.14
C ILE A 89 -11.23 -5.43 -0.84
N MET A 90 -9.93 -5.71 -0.77
CA MET A 90 -9.29 -6.75 -1.59
C MET A 90 -9.86 -8.14 -1.27
N LEU A 91 -10.05 -8.46 0.02
CA LEU A 91 -10.61 -9.73 0.46
C LEU A 91 -12.01 -9.99 -0.09
N TRP A 92 -12.84 -8.95 -0.19
CA TRP A 92 -14.21 -9.04 -0.70
C TRP A 92 -14.34 -8.58 -2.16
N SER A 93 -13.24 -8.49 -2.93
CA SER A 93 -13.32 -7.96 -4.29
C SER A 93 -14.08 -8.92 -5.23
N PRO A 94 -15.26 -8.55 -5.77
CA PRO A 94 -16.04 -9.43 -6.65
C PRO A 94 -15.63 -9.31 -8.12
N ASN A 95 -14.91 -8.25 -8.48
CA ASN A 95 -14.44 -7.98 -9.83
C ASN A 95 -13.02 -7.37 -9.81
N VAL A 96 -12.35 -7.38 -10.97
CA VAL A 96 -10.99 -6.83 -11.11
C VAL A 96 -10.96 -5.32 -10.86
N TYR A 97 -12.03 -4.59 -11.20
CA TYR A 97 -12.08 -3.13 -11.01
C TYR A 97 -12.06 -2.72 -9.53
N VAL A 98 -12.76 -3.45 -8.66
CA VAL A 98 -12.76 -3.27 -7.21
C VAL A 98 -11.38 -3.64 -6.67
N LEU A 99 -10.76 -4.70 -7.18
CA LEU A 99 -9.38 -5.06 -6.82
C LEU A 99 -8.38 -3.96 -7.20
N LEU A 100 -8.50 -3.37 -8.38
CA LEU A 100 -7.68 -2.24 -8.85
C LEU A 100 -7.85 -1.01 -7.95
N LEU A 101 -9.09 -0.70 -7.58
CA LEU A 101 -9.40 0.43 -6.70
C LEU A 101 -8.87 0.18 -5.29
N ALA A 102 -8.97 -1.04 -4.78
CA ALA A 102 -8.40 -1.43 -3.51
C ALA A 102 -6.86 -1.35 -3.52
N ARG A 103 -6.22 -1.72 -4.63
CA ARG A 103 -4.77 -1.57 -4.84
C ARG A 103 -4.34 -0.11 -4.86
N LEU A 104 -5.13 0.77 -5.46
CA LEU A 104 -4.88 2.21 -5.43
C LEU A 104 -4.93 2.76 -3.99
N ILE A 105 -5.95 2.38 -3.22
CA ILE A 105 -6.08 2.78 -1.80
C ILE A 105 -4.93 2.22 -0.96
N ASN A 106 -4.53 0.97 -1.20
CA ASN A 106 -3.37 0.36 -0.55
C ASN A 106 -2.10 1.18 -0.86
N GLY A 107 -1.88 1.54 -2.12
CA GLY A 107 -0.79 2.43 -2.54
C GLY A 107 -0.77 3.76 -1.80
N PHE A 108 -1.94 4.34 -1.50
CA PHE A 108 -2.02 5.54 -0.67
C PHE A 108 -1.56 5.31 0.77
N GLY A 109 -1.94 4.20 1.40
CA GLY A 109 -1.44 3.82 2.72
C GLY A 109 0.08 3.61 2.71
N VAL A 110 0.58 2.79 1.78
CA VAL A 110 2.02 2.51 1.62
C VAL A 110 2.82 3.80 1.44
N GLY A 111 2.37 4.69 0.55
CA GLY A 111 3.06 5.95 0.27
C GLY A 111 3.21 6.84 1.50
N LEU A 112 2.16 6.96 2.33
CA LEU A 112 2.23 7.70 3.59
C LEU A 112 3.25 7.07 4.55
N SER A 113 3.20 5.75 4.75
CA SER A 113 4.16 5.06 5.62
C SER A 113 5.60 5.30 5.20
N VAL A 114 5.93 5.16 3.91
CA VAL A 114 7.30 5.32 3.41
C VAL A 114 7.85 6.71 3.66
N THR A 115 7.05 7.75 3.46
CA THR A 115 7.52 9.13 3.65
C THR A 115 7.71 9.46 5.13
N LEU A 116 6.83 8.96 6.00
CA LEU A 116 6.75 9.39 7.40
C LEU A 116 7.62 8.56 8.34
N VAL A 117 7.84 7.28 8.02
CA VAL A 117 8.59 6.34 8.85
C VAL A 117 10.06 6.77 9.11
N PRO A 118 10.84 7.24 8.12
CA PRO A 118 12.22 7.64 8.34
C PRO A 118 12.40 9.06 8.91
N LEU A 119 11.31 9.84 9.08
CA LEU A 119 11.34 11.26 9.47
C LEU A 119 11.10 11.46 10.98
#